data_AF-M0FKW1-F1
#
_entry.id   AF-M0FKW1-F1
#
_cell.length_a   1.000
_cell.length_b   1.000
_cell.length_c   1.000
_cell.angle_alpha   90.00
_cell.angle_beta   90.00
_cell.angle_gamma   90.00
#
_symmetry.space_group_name_H-M   'P 1'
#
loop_
_entity.id
_entity.type
_entity.pdbx_description
1 polymer ?
#
loop_
_entity_poly.entity_id
_entity_poly.type
_entity_poly.pdbx_seq_one_letter_code
_entity_poly.pdbx_strand_id
1 'polypeptide(L)'
;MRLRELALLLAVVGLACLPAPVYLPALADATSPPPKVSQSYRAETVSLANESDTETIVDRHGRTVSISVHQVSHRYSAGEYRAPNETRETLEAAMRNGTARTTAAGARADLRAIARNNTYVHDAYGERDQYYRFSVRKNGSVVTARNATLRRVADATVERGAYRYENLSPEARETVDRILRNSSDEDFGYRPRVNDAFADRLPALVEKDGTLHSITVYGHVDDFGFGSAFVVGLGVAGVGAVLILVGGVMYAVAWWRE
;
A
#
# COMPACT_ATOMS: atom_id res chain seq x y z
N MET A 1 -33.78 -37.63 -34.62
CA MET A 1 -33.25 -37.66 -33.25
C MET A 1 -34.42 -37.95 -32.33
N ARG A 2 -34.43 -39.11 -31.65
CA ARG A 2 -35.58 -39.53 -30.83
C ARG A 2 -35.71 -38.57 -29.65
N LEU A 3 -36.93 -38.19 -29.25
CA LEU A 3 -37.17 -37.19 -28.19
C LEU A 3 -36.38 -37.48 -26.89
N ARG A 4 -36.13 -38.77 -26.63
CA ARG A 4 -35.30 -39.28 -25.53
C ARG A 4 -33.81 -38.93 -25.65
N GLU A 5 -33.23 -39.00 -26.86
CA GLU A 5 -31.82 -38.64 -27.10
C GLU A 5 -31.60 -37.15 -26.85
N LEU A 6 -32.54 -36.30 -27.29
CA LEU A 6 -32.51 -34.87 -27.03
C LEU A 6 -32.65 -34.56 -25.54
N ALA A 7 -33.58 -35.23 -24.85
CA ALA A 7 -33.78 -35.09 -23.41
C ALA A 7 -32.53 -35.50 -22.59
N LEU A 8 -31.88 -36.60 -22.97
CA LEU A 8 -30.63 -37.04 -22.35
C LEU A 8 -29.49 -36.06 -22.62
N LEU A 9 -29.39 -35.51 -23.83
CA LEU A 9 -28.38 -34.51 -24.16
C LEU A 9 -28.57 -33.24 -23.31
N LEU A 10 -29.81 -32.76 -23.14
CA LEU A 10 -30.12 -31.63 -22.26
C LEU A 10 -29.73 -31.92 -20.81
N ALA A 11 -30.01 -33.14 -20.31
CA ALA A 11 -29.63 -33.54 -18.95
C ALA A 11 -28.10 -33.61 -18.77
N VAL A 12 -27.36 -34.15 -19.74
CA VAL A 12 -25.89 -34.25 -19.70
C VAL A 12 -25.25 -32.86 -19.75
N VAL A 13 -25.70 -31.98 -20.65
CA VAL A 13 -25.23 -30.59 -20.72
C VAL A 13 -25.56 -29.86 -19.43
N GLY A 14 -26.78 -30.03 -18.90
CA GLY A 14 -27.18 -29.42 -17.64
C GLY A 14 -26.35 -29.87 -16.44
N LEU A 15 -26.03 -31.18 -16.37
CA LEU A 15 -25.17 -31.75 -15.33
C LEU A 15 -23.74 -31.19 -15.41
N ALA A 16 -23.20 -31.00 -16.62
CA ALA A 16 -21.88 -30.41 -16.83
C ALA A 16 -21.82 -28.92 -16.40
N CYS A 17 -22.95 -28.21 -16.45
CA CYS A 17 -23.06 -26.82 -16.03
C CYS A 17 -23.20 -26.62 -14.50
N LEU A 18 -23.68 -27.63 -13.74
CA LEU A 18 -23.87 -27.51 -12.29
C LEU A 18 -22.59 -27.18 -11.49
N PRO A 19 -21.41 -27.79 -11.78
CA PRO A 19 -20.18 -27.46 -11.05
C PRO A 19 -19.51 -26.15 -11.52
N ALA A 20 -20.14 -25.36 -12.40
CA ALA A 20 -19.58 -24.09 -12.90
C ALA A 20 -19.15 -23.08 -11.81
N PRO A 21 -19.84 -22.94 -10.67
CA PRO A 21 -19.38 -22.09 -9.58
C PRO A 21 -18.05 -22.53 -8.96
N VAL A 22 -17.61 -23.77 -9.19
CA VAL A 22 -16.35 -24.32 -8.66
C VAL A 22 -15.23 -24.16 -9.68
N TYR A 23 -15.44 -24.55 -10.95
CA TYR A 23 -14.36 -24.56 -11.93
C TYR A 23 -14.13 -23.21 -12.65
N LEU A 24 -15.16 -22.36 -12.79
CA LEU A 24 -14.98 -21.06 -13.46
C LEU A 24 -14.11 -20.08 -12.64
N PRO A 25 -14.24 -19.99 -11.31
CA PRO A 25 -13.27 -19.22 -10.51
C PRO A 25 -11.85 -19.75 -10.66
N ALA A 26 -11.65 -21.07 -10.60
CA ALA A 26 -10.32 -21.67 -10.75
C ALA A 26 -9.70 -21.39 -12.13
N LEU A 27 -10.49 -21.44 -13.20
CA LEU A 27 -10.05 -21.08 -14.55
C LEU A 27 -9.76 -19.57 -14.67
N ALA A 28 -10.58 -18.73 -14.05
CA ALA A 28 -10.35 -17.31 -13.99
C ALA A 28 -9.05 -17.00 -13.26
N ASP A 29 -8.78 -17.61 -12.12
CA ASP A 29 -7.52 -17.42 -11.38
C ASP A 29 -6.30 -17.89 -12.20
N ALA A 30 -6.44 -18.97 -12.97
CA ALA A 30 -5.35 -19.49 -13.81
C ALA A 30 -5.05 -18.64 -15.06
N THR A 31 -6.01 -17.85 -15.53
CA THR A 31 -5.90 -17.09 -16.79
C THR A 31 -5.93 -15.57 -16.61
N SER A 32 -6.31 -15.11 -15.42
CA SER A 32 -6.38 -13.68 -15.12
C SER A 32 -4.98 -13.08 -15.00
N PRO A 33 -4.83 -11.78 -15.33
CA PRO A 33 -3.64 -11.05 -14.97
C PRO A 33 -3.42 -11.09 -13.46
N PRO A 34 -2.17 -10.89 -12.99
CA PRO A 34 -1.86 -10.80 -11.58
C PRO A 34 -2.79 -9.80 -10.86
N PRO A 35 -3.17 -10.09 -9.60
CA PRO A 35 -4.12 -9.26 -8.88
C PRO A 35 -3.59 -7.83 -8.73
N LYS A 36 -4.52 -6.88 -8.66
CA LYS A 36 -4.19 -5.50 -8.30
C LYS A 36 -3.96 -5.39 -6.80
N VAL A 37 -3.07 -4.50 -6.38
CA VAL A 37 -2.94 -4.18 -4.96
C VAL A 37 -4.26 -3.62 -4.42
N SER A 38 -4.49 -3.75 -3.11
CA SER A 38 -5.70 -3.22 -2.46
C SER A 38 -5.73 -1.69 -2.39
N GLN A 39 -4.58 -1.02 -2.53
CA GLN A 39 -4.47 0.43 -2.50
C GLN A 39 -4.58 1.03 -3.91
N SER A 40 -5.37 2.10 -4.06
CA SER A 40 -5.27 2.97 -5.23
C SER A 40 -4.39 4.16 -4.92
N TYR A 41 -3.65 4.61 -5.93
CA TYR A 41 -2.69 5.70 -5.80
C TYR A 41 -3.05 6.86 -6.70
N ARG A 42 -2.80 8.06 -6.18
CA ARG A 42 -2.94 9.33 -6.87
C ARG A 42 -1.69 10.17 -6.67
N ALA A 43 -1.38 10.99 -7.65
CA ALA A 43 -0.28 11.93 -7.61
C ALA A 43 -0.79 13.37 -7.61
N GLU A 44 -0.18 14.18 -6.75
CA GLU A 44 -0.37 15.63 -6.72
C GLU A 44 0.97 16.31 -6.99
N THR A 45 0.97 17.39 -7.75
CA THR A 45 2.18 18.21 -7.92
C THR A 45 2.41 19.02 -6.65
N VAL A 46 3.63 18.96 -6.11
CA VAL A 46 4.02 19.66 -4.89
C VAL A 46 5.29 20.48 -5.14
N SER A 47 5.44 21.61 -4.45
CA SER A 47 6.59 22.50 -4.59
C SER A 47 7.19 22.89 -3.25
N LEU A 48 8.52 22.80 -3.12
CA LEU A 48 9.27 23.32 -1.97
C LEU A 48 9.23 24.86 -1.85
N ALA A 49 8.73 25.56 -2.89
CA ALA A 49 8.50 27.00 -2.84
C ALA A 49 7.17 27.36 -2.14
N ASN A 50 6.24 26.42 -2.01
CA ASN A 50 4.94 26.60 -1.38
C ASN A 50 4.96 26.02 0.04
N GLU A 51 4.53 26.81 1.02
CA GLU A 51 4.53 26.41 2.43
C GLU A 51 3.54 25.26 2.71
N SER A 52 2.35 25.32 2.12
CA SER A 52 1.34 24.25 2.26
C SER A 52 1.84 22.91 1.66
N ASP A 53 2.57 22.97 0.56
CA ASP A 53 3.15 21.78 -0.06
C ASP A 53 4.34 21.25 0.76
N THR A 54 5.08 22.13 1.42
CA THR A 54 6.17 21.77 2.34
C THR A 54 5.63 20.96 3.51
N GLU A 55 4.52 21.39 4.11
CA GLU A 55 3.79 20.62 5.13
C GLU A 55 3.34 19.26 4.59
N THR A 56 2.72 19.26 3.41
CA THR A 56 2.23 18.05 2.75
C THR A 56 3.34 17.04 2.48
N ILE A 57 4.51 17.49 2.03
CA ILE A 57 5.69 16.64 1.79
C ILE A 57 6.18 16.01 3.10
N VAL A 58 6.29 16.80 4.17
CA VAL A 58 6.81 16.30 5.45
C VAL A 58 5.83 15.34 6.11
N ASP A 59 4.54 15.63 6.08
CA ASP A 59 3.50 14.75 6.64
C ASP A 59 3.49 13.38 5.95
N ARG A 60 3.44 13.38 4.61
CA ARG A 60 3.30 12.15 3.82
C ARG A 60 4.60 11.35 3.71
N HIS A 61 5.75 12.02 3.60
CA HIS A 61 7.03 11.38 3.23
C HIS A 61 8.18 11.62 4.23
N GLY A 62 7.99 12.49 5.23
CA GLY A 62 9.04 12.90 6.18
C GLY A 62 9.59 11.78 7.07
N ARG A 63 8.90 10.64 7.15
CA ARG A 63 9.39 9.42 7.83
C ARG A 63 10.67 8.84 7.21
N THR A 64 11.02 9.24 5.99
CA THR A 64 12.28 8.86 5.33
C THR A 64 13.51 9.46 6.01
N VAL A 65 13.34 10.60 6.68
CA VAL A 65 14.44 11.35 7.32
C VAL A 65 14.22 11.60 8.81
N SER A 66 13.02 11.33 9.32
CA SER A 66 12.64 11.67 10.68
C SER A 66 11.95 10.53 11.42
N ILE A 67 12.13 10.51 12.73
CA ILE A 67 11.43 9.61 13.65
C ILE A 67 10.73 10.42 14.74
N SER A 68 9.52 10.01 15.10
CA SER A 68 8.82 10.58 16.26
C SER A 68 9.38 9.97 17.55
N VAL A 69 9.64 10.77 18.57
CA VAL A 69 10.02 10.25 19.90
C VAL A 69 8.96 9.31 20.48
N HIS A 70 7.69 9.52 20.10
CA HIS A 70 6.59 8.65 20.51
C HIS A 70 6.62 7.28 19.85
N GLN A 71 7.13 7.19 18.61
CA GLN A 71 7.34 5.90 17.94
C GLN A 71 8.44 5.08 18.63
N VAL A 72 9.41 5.70 19.29
CA VAL A 72 10.44 4.99 20.06
C VAL A 72 9.80 4.18 21.20
N SER A 73 8.76 4.72 21.85
CA SER A 73 8.01 4.00 22.89
C SER A 73 6.90 3.10 22.34
N HIS A 74 6.19 3.51 21.29
CA HIS A 74 5.00 2.80 20.81
C HIS A 74 5.28 1.70 19.78
N ARG A 75 6.26 1.90 18.91
CA ARG A 75 6.41 1.02 17.74
C ARG A 75 6.96 -0.36 18.14
N TYR A 76 7.63 -0.49 19.30
CA TYR A 76 8.28 -1.73 19.71
C TYR A 76 8.46 -1.93 21.23
N SER A 77 7.36 -2.10 21.98
CA SER A 77 7.40 -2.96 23.16
C SER A 77 7.78 -4.42 22.81
N ALA A 78 7.92 -4.74 21.52
CA ALA A 78 8.31 -6.03 20.94
C ALA A 78 9.78 -6.11 20.45
N GLY A 79 10.74 -5.60 21.22
CA GLY A 79 12.16 -6.02 21.10
C GLY A 79 13.05 -5.36 20.03
N GLU A 80 12.60 -4.36 19.28
CA GLU A 80 13.45 -3.66 18.29
C GLU A 80 14.45 -2.70 18.94
N TYR A 81 14.07 -2.09 20.06
CA TYR A 81 14.93 -1.23 20.88
C TYR A 81 15.30 -1.95 22.17
N ARG A 82 16.56 -1.80 22.58
CA ARG A 82 17.10 -2.43 23.78
C ARG A 82 16.69 -1.72 25.06
N ALA A 83 16.43 -0.41 24.99
CA ALA A 83 16.00 0.42 26.13
C ALA A 83 15.10 1.58 25.63
N PRO A 84 13.85 1.29 25.23
CA PRO A 84 12.99 2.25 24.53
C PRO A 84 12.64 3.49 25.37
N ASN A 85 12.37 3.32 26.67
CA ASN A 85 11.99 4.43 27.56
C ASN A 85 13.19 5.35 27.81
N GLU A 86 14.35 4.80 28.14
CA GLU A 86 15.57 5.59 28.37
C GLU A 86 16.05 6.29 27.07
N THR A 87 15.85 5.65 25.92
CA THR A 87 16.13 6.26 24.60
C THR A 87 15.21 7.45 24.37
N ARG A 88 13.90 7.28 24.59
CA ARG A 88 12.91 8.34 24.46
C ARG A 88 13.20 9.50 25.41
N GLU A 89 13.41 9.23 26.69
CA GLU A 89 13.75 10.24 27.69
C GLU A 89 15.00 11.04 27.30
N THR A 90 16.03 10.36 26.77
CA THR A 90 17.25 11.03 26.31
C THR A 90 16.99 11.96 25.12
N LEU A 91 16.15 11.53 24.15
CA LEU A 91 15.77 12.36 23.00
C LEU A 91 14.94 13.58 23.43
N GLU A 92 13.93 13.38 24.28
CA GLU A 92 13.10 14.47 24.82
C GLU A 92 13.92 15.46 25.64
N ALA A 93 14.85 14.98 26.47
CA ALA A 93 15.76 15.83 27.21
C ALA A 93 16.68 16.63 26.27
N ALA A 94 17.15 16.02 25.18
CA ALA A 94 17.96 16.73 24.19
C ALA A 94 17.14 17.78 23.43
N MET A 95 15.88 17.50 23.09
CA MET A 95 14.98 18.43 22.43
C MET A 95 14.66 19.64 23.31
N ARG A 96 14.43 19.42 24.61
CA ARG A 96 14.17 20.49 25.58
C ARG A 96 15.41 21.33 25.90
N ASN A 97 16.55 20.68 26.14
CA ASN A 97 17.75 21.34 26.67
C ASN A 97 18.84 21.61 25.61
N GLY A 98 18.61 21.21 24.36
CA GLY A 98 19.59 21.21 23.26
C GLY A 98 20.63 20.08 23.32
N THR A 99 20.81 19.45 24.49
CA THR A 99 21.76 18.34 24.70
C THR A 99 21.32 17.44 25.85
N ALA A 100 21.58 16.14 25.72
CA ALA A 100 21.36 15.15 26.77
C ALA A 100 22.46 14.09 26.76
N ARG A 101 22.59 13.39 27.89
CA ARG A 101 23.55 12.31 28.06
C ARG A 101 22.88 11.08 28.63
N THR A 102 23.35 9.91 28.23
CA THR A 102 22.92 8.63 28.78
C THR A 102 24.10 7.70 29.01
N THR A 103 24.06 6.96 30.11
CA THR A 103 25.02 5.90 30.45
C THR A 103 24.49 4.52 30.11
N ALA A 104 23.18 4.37 29.88
CA ALA A 104 22.53 3.10 29.61
C ALA A 104 23.02 2.50 28.28
N ALA A 105 23.60 1.30 28.34
CA ALA A 105 24.18 0.65 27.17
C ALA A 105 23.15 0.37 26.06
N GLY A 106 21.91 0.00 26.44
CA GLY A 106 20.80 -0.17 25.51
C GLY A 106 20.46 1.12 24.77
N ALA A 107 20.23 2.21 25.50
CA ALA A 107 19.91 3.50 24.91
C ALA A 107 21.01 4.02 23.98
N ARG A 108 22.29 3.82 24.35
CA ARG A 108 23.42 4.17 23.48
C ARG A 108 23.44 3.37 22.18
N ALA A 109 23.02 2.10 22.19
CA ALA A 109 22.92 1.30 20.97
C ALA A 109 21.76 1.78 20.09
N ASP A 110 20.61 2.06 20.70
CA ASP A 110 19.39 2.48 20.01
C ASP A 110 19.57 3.88 19.40
N LEU A 111 20.11 4.85 20.15
CA LEU A 111 20.44 6.19 19.64
C LEU A 111 21.40 6.14 18.43
N ARG A 112 22.37 5.22 18.44
CA ARG A 112 23.26 5.01 17.28
C ARG A 112 22.50 4.44 16.09
N ALA A 113 21.57 3.52 16.31
CA ALA A 113 20.74 2.98 15.23
C ALA A 113 19.82 4.05 14.64
N ILE A 114 19.16 4.83 15.51
CA ILE A 114 18.32 5.95 15.12
C ILE A 114 19.12 6.98 14.31
N ALA A 115 20.32 7.36 14.76
CA ALA A 115 21.19 8.32 14.08
C ALA A 115 21.77 7.84 12.74
N ARG A 116 21.80 6.52 12.47
CA ARG A 116 22.19 6.00 11.15
C ARG A 116 21.09 6.17 10.12
N ASN A 117 19.84 6.02 10.56
CA ASN A 117 18.71 5.98 9.65
C ASN A 117 18.02 7.35 9.54
N ASN A 118 18.05 8.17 10.59
CA ASN A 118 17.30 9.42 10.68
C ASN A 118 18.22 10.62 10.90
N THR A 119 17.83 11.74 10.29
CA THR A 119 18.49 13.05 10.44
C THR A 119 17.76 13.93 11.45
N TYR A 120 16.44 13.74 11.58
CA TYR A 120 15.57 14.54 12.42
C TYR A 120 14.83 13.68 13.45
N VAL A 121 14.51 14.29 14.59
CA VAL A 121 13.51 13.79 15.53
C VAL A 121 12.43 14.84 15.70
N HIS A 122 11.20 14.42 15.95
CA HIS A 122 10.10 15.34 16.21
C HIS A 122 9.22 14.82 17.34
N ASP A 123 8.46 15.73 17.93
CA ASP A 123 7.38 15.41 18.83
C ASP A 123 6.06 15.43 18.05
N ALA A 124 5.39 14.27 17.93
CA ALA A 124 4.13 14.14 17.20
C ALA A 124 2.89 14.50 18.05
N TYR A 125 3.06 14.71 19.37
CA TYR A 125 1.97 15.14 20.25
C TYR A 125 2.33 16.39 21.05
N GLY A 126 3.42 17.06 20.68
CA GLY A 126 3.78 18.34 21.27
C GLY A 126 2.80 19.42 20.87
N GLU A 127 2.77 20.53 21.63
CA GLU A 127 1.91 21.69 21.33
C GLU A 127 2.19 22.32 19.95
N ARG A 128 3.33 22.00 19.34
CA ARG A 128 3.74 22.36 17.99
C ARG A 128 4.54 21.21 17.40
N ASP A 129 4.29 20.84 16.15
CA ASP A 129 5.09 19.87 15.38
C ASP A 129 6.50 20.45 15.12
N GLN A 130 7.34 20.40 16.14
CA GLN A 130 8.71 20.90 16.09
C GLN A 130 9.65 19.78 15.72
N TYR A 131 10.38 20.01 14.63
CA TYR A 131 11.43 19.13 14.17
C TYR A 131 12.77 19.60 14.72
N TYR A 132 13.59 18.63 15.12
CA TYR A 132 14.93 18.86 15.63
C TYR A 132 15.91 18.06 14.80
N ARG A 133 16.91 18.73 14.24
CA ARG A 133 18.08 18.04 13.71
C ARG A 133 18.88 17.51 14.90
N PHE A 134 19.03 16.21 14.98
CA PHE A 134 19.76 15.58 16.07
C PHE A 134 21.12 15.04 15.61
N SER A 135 22.05 14.91 16.56
CA SER A 135 23.32 14.24 16.33
C SER A 135 23.70 13.42 17.55
N VAL A 136 24.30 12.26 17.33
CA VAL A 136 24.71 11.34 18.38
C VAL A 136 26.23 11.22 18.36
N ARG A 137 26.87 11.49 19.50
CA ARG A 137 28.32 11.55 19.67
C ARG A 137 28.76 10.64 20.82
N LYS A 138 30.08 10.52 21.00
CA LYS A 138 30.72 9.74 22.08
C LYS A 138 30.14 8.31 22.19
N ASN A 139 30.02 7.64 21.04
CA ASN A 139 29.52 6.28 20.93
C ASN A 139 28.13 6.10 21.59
N GLY A 140 27.17 6.94 21.21
CA GLY A 140 25.79 6.86 21.68
C GLY A 140 25.47 7.59 22.98
N SER A 141 26.48 8.11 23.70
CA SER A 141 26.28 8.63 25.06
C SER A 141 25.91 10.12 25.13
N VAL A 142 26.06 10.86 24.04
CA VAL A 142 25.71 12.28 23.98
C VAL A 142 24.82 12.53 22.77
N VAL A 143 23.65 13.10 23.01
CA VAL A 143 22.70 13.51 21.97
C VAL A 143 22.60 15.03 22.00
N THR A 144 22.66 15.67 20.84
CA THR A 144 22.35 17.09 20.69
C THR A 144 21.15 17.23 19.77
N ALA A 145 20.21 18.11 20.08
CA ALA A 145 19.07 18.41 19.24
C ALA A 145 18.99 19.93 19.02
N ARG A 146 18.71 20.35 17.79
CA ARG A 146 18.58 21.77 17.42
C ARG A 146 17.34 21.95 16.58
N ASN A 147 16.54 22.98 16.86
CA ASN A 147 15.36 23.32 16.06
C ASN A 147 15.71 23.37 14.57
N ALA A 148 14.90 22.69 13.77
CA ALA A 148 14.93 22.69 12.33
C ALA A 148 13.63 23.29 11.82
N THR A 149 13.72 24.09 10.76
CA THR A 149 12.53 24.59 10.07
C THR A 149 11.92 23.47 9.25
N LEU A 150 10.61 23.51 9.06
CA LEU A 150 9.88 22.52 8.26
C LEU A 150 10.44 22.43 6.83
N ARG A 151 10.78 23.59 6.23
CA ARG A 151 11.47 23.66 4.94
C ARG A 151 12.73 22.79 4.87
N ARG A 152 13.59 22.83 5.89
CA ARG A 152 14.81 21.99 5.92
C ARG A 152 14.51 20.50 6.01
N VAL A 153 13.41 20.15 6.66
CA VAL A 153 12.95 18.75 6.74
C VAL A 153 12.40 18.31 5.39
N ALA A 154 11.60 19.15 4.72
CA ALA A 154 11.10 18.90 3.38
C ALA A 154 12.24 18.77 2.36
N ASP A 155 13.20 19.70 2.35
CA ASP A 155 14.38 19.67 1.48
C ASP A 155 15.13 18.34 1.63
N ALA A 156 15.40 17.92 2.86
CA ALA A 156 16.07 16.65 3.13
C ALA A 156 15.22 15.43 2.78
N THR A 157 13.89 15.53 2.93
CA THR A 157 12.94 14.47 2.55
C THR A 157 12.96 14.26 1.04
N VAL A 158 12.96 15.34 0.26
CA VAL A 158 13.07 15.29 -1.21
C VAL A 158 14.45 14.78 -1.61
N GLU A 159 15.52 15.34 -1.05
CA GLU A 159 16.91 14.94 -1.39
C GLU A 159 17.17 13.44 -1.18
N ARG A 160 16.62 12.86 -0.09
CA ARG A 160 16.84 11.46 0.26
C ARG A 160 15.79 10.51 -0.30
N GLY A 161 14.54 10.98 -0.44
CA GLY A 161 13.36 10.14 -0.68
C GLY A 161 12.76 10.26 -2.08
N ALA A 162 13.09 11.31 -2.84
CA ALA A 162 12.54 11.47 -4.18
C ALA A 162 13.24 10.53 -5.18
N TYR A 163 12.44 9.75 -5.90
CA TYR A 163 12.91 8.98 -7.04
C TYR A 163 12.98 9.87 -8.28
N ARG A 164 14.12 9.88 -8.96
CA ARG A 164 14.25 10.53 -10.25
C ARG A 164 13.67 9.64 -11.34
N TYR A 165 12.67 10.13 -12.06
CA TYR A 165 11.96 9.38 -13.09
C TYR A 165 12.92 8.82 -14.16
N GLU A 166 13.94 9.59 -14.51
CA GLU A 166 14.97 9.23 -15.50
C GLU A 166 15.86 8.07 -15.03
N ASN A 167 15.90 7.77 -13.74
CA ASN A 167 16.64 6.64 -13.19
C ASN A 167 15.79 5.38 -13.00
N LEU A 168 14.47 5.47 -13.23
CA LEU A 168 13.57 4.32 -13.17
C LEU A 168 13.71 3.43 -14.41
N SER A 169 13.48 2.12 -14.24
CA SER A 169 13.39 1.20 -15.38
C SER A 169 12.19 1.55 -16.27
N PRO A 170 12.17 1.15 -17.55
CA PRO A 170 11.04 1.40 -18.45
C PRO A 170 9.68 0.95 -17.87
N GLU A 171 9.65 -0.20 -17.20
CA GLU A 171 8.45 -0.77 -16.59
C GLU A 171 8.01 0.05 -15.36
N ALA A 172 8.96 0.48 -14.52
CA ALA A 172 8.68 1.35 -13.38
C ALA A 172 8.15 2.72 -13.81
N ARG A 173 8.71 3.27 -14.89
CA ARG A 173 8.22 4.50 -15.53
C ARG A 173 6.79 4.34 -16.02
N GLU A 174 6.48 3.21 -16.65
CA GLU A 174 5.12 2.93 -17.12
C GLU A 174 4.10 2.88 -15.96
N THR A 175 4.47 2.29 -14.82
CA THR A 175 3.64 2.29 -13.61
C THR A 175 3.41 3.71 -13.08
N VAL A 176 4.47 4.51 -12.94
CA VAL A 176 4.38 5.91 -12.52
C VAL A 176 3.51 6.70 -13.48
N ASP A 177 3.73 6.57 -14.78
CA ASP A 177 2.94 7.23 -15.82
C ASP A 177 1.46 6.85 -15.78
N ARG A 178 1.14 5.59 -15.49
CA ARG A 178 -0.25 5.17 -15.28
C ARG A 178 -0.85 5.83 -14.05
N ILE A 179 -0.12 5.98 -12.95
CA ILE A 179 -0.59 6.72 -11.77
C ILE A 179 -0.83 8.18 -12.14
N LEU A 180 0.15 8.86 -12.74
CA LEU A 180 0.04 10.29 -13.10
C LEU A 180 -1.15 10.55 -14.03
N ARG A 181 -1.37 9.71 -15.05
CA ARG A 181 -2.51 9.86 -15.98
C ARG A 181 -3.87 9.66 -15.34
N ASN A 182 -3.99 8.80 -14.33
CA ASN A 182 -5.24 8.53 -13.62
C ASN A 182 -5.35 9.35 -12.32
N SER A 183 -4.63 10.47 -12.21
CA SER A 183 -4.64 11.34 -11.05
C SER A 183 -5.60 12.53 -11.18
N SER A 184 -6.64 12.41 -12.00
CA SER A 184 -7.69 13.43 -12.12
C SER A 184 -8.59 13.48 -10.88
N ASP A 185 -9.28 14.60 -10.62
CA ASP A 185 -10.15 14.78 -9.44
C ASP A 185 -11.42 13.91 -9.47
N GLU A 186 -11.74 13.32 -10.64
CA GLU A 186 -12.96 12.54 -10.85
C GLU A 186 -12.72 11.01 -10.81
N ASP A 187 -11.45 10.55 -10.75
CA ASP A 187 -11.08 9.14 -10.81
C ASP A 187 -10.72 8.54 -9.43
N PHE A 188 -10.95 7.23 -9.27
CA PHE A 188 -10.59 6.47 -8.06
C PHE A 188 -9.07 6.22 -7.89
N GLY A 189 -8.22 6.92 -8.66
CA GLY A 189 -6.79 6.68 -8.75
C GLY A 189 -6.41 5.40 -9.51
N TYR A 190 -5.11 5.16 -9.68
CA TYR A 190 -4.59 3.95 -10.33
C TYR A 190 -4.23 2.87 -9.32
N ARG A 191 -4.61 1.63 -9.62
CA ARG A 191 -4.23 0.44 -8.85
C ARG A 191 -3.22 -0.40 -9.65
N PRO A 192 -1.93 -0.37 -9.29
CA PRO A 192 -0.94 -1.25 -9.90
C PRO A 192 -1.22 -2.72 -9.58
N ARG A 193 -0.67 -3.61 -10.39
CA ARG A 193 -0.62 -5.05 -10.06
C ARG A 193 0.43 -5.32 -9.00
N VAL A 194 0.25 -6.40 -8.25
CA VAL A 194 1.20 -6.84 -7.21
C VAL A 194 2.62 -7.04 -7.74
N ASN A 195 2.76 -7.31 -9.03
CA ASN A 195 4.04 -7.53 -9.70
C ASN A 195 4.42 -6.40 -10.68
N ASP A 196 3.65 -5.31 -10.74
CA ASP A 196 4.06 -4.15 -11.53
C ASP A 196 5.34 -3.58 -10.92
N ALA A 197 6.32 -3.26 -11.76
CA ALA A 197 7.54 -2.61 -11.30
C ALA A 197 7.19 -1.30 -10.58
N PHE A 198 7.88 -1.01 -9.46
CA PHE A 198 7.67 0.16 -8.59
C PHE A 198 6.47 0.06 -7.63
N ALA A 199 5.59 -0.95 -7.74
CA ALA A 199 4.43 -1.07 -6.84
C ALA A 199 4.84 -1.25 -5.37
N ASP A 200 5.98 -1.90 -5.11
CA ASP A 200 6.56 -2.14 -3.78
C ASP A 200 7.16 -0.89 -3.12
N ARG A 201 7.33 0.20 -3.89
CA ARG A 201 7.92 1.46 -3.42
C ARG A 201 6.89 2.54 -3.10
N LEU A 202 5.61 2.27 -3.36
CA LEU A 202 4.53 3.21 -3.12
C LEU A 202 4.07 3.19 -1.66
N PRO A 203 3.64 4.32 -1.07
CA PRO A 203 3.63 5.69 -1.63
C PRO A 203 5.03 6.29 -1.77
N ALA A 204 5.23 7.21 -2.71
CA ALA A 204 6.55 7.74 -3.07
C ALA A 204 6.52 9.19 -3.54
N LEU A 205 7.66 9.88 -3.43
CA LEU A 205 7.94 11.12 -4.16
C LEU A 205 8.67 10.79 -5.47
N VAL A 206 8.21 11.35 -6.58
CA VAL A 206 8.84 11.19 -7.90
C VAL A 206 9.09 12.54 -8.52
N GLU A 207 10.33 12.81 -8.90
CA GLU A 207 10.71 13.98 -9.69
C GLU A 207 10.70 13.58 -11.17
N LYS A 208 9.88 14.26 -11.98
CA LYS A 208 9.74 14.05 -13.43
C LYS A 208 9.77 15.40 -14.13
N ASP A 209 10.68 15.57 -15.09
CA ASP A 209 10.80 16.81 -15.89
C ASP A 209 10.93 18.08 -15.01
N GLY A 210 11.64 17.97 -13.87
CA GLY A 210 11.81 19.06 -12.90
C GLY A 210 10.57 19.38 -12.05
N THR A 211 9.50 18.60 -12.18
CA THR A 211 8.28 18.69 -11.37
C THR A 211 8.26 17.58 -10.33
N LEU A 212 7.98 17.93 -9.07
CA LEU A 212 7.88 16.96 -7.99
C LEU A 212 6.43 16.50 -7.82
N HIS A 213 6.23 15.19 -7.89
CA HIS A 213 4.93 14.54 -7.72
C HIS A 213 4.92 13.73 -6.41
N SER A 214 3.93 14.03 -5.56
CA SER A 214 3.65 13.28 -4.34
C SER A 214 2.63 12.20 -4.63
N ILE A 215 3.09 10.95 -4.75
CA ILE A 215 2.21 9.79 -4.95
C ILE A 215 1.79 9.28 -3.58
N THR A 216 0.48 9.23 -3.34
CA THR A 216 -0.12 8.80 -2.08
C THR A 216 -1.24 7.80 -2.29
N VAL A 217 -1.57 7.08 -1.21
CA VAL A 217 -2.76 6.23 -1.18
C VAL A 217 -3.98 7.14 -1.20
N TYR A 218 -4.81 6.99 -2.22
CA TYR A 218 -6.06 7.74 -2.38
C TYR A 218 -7.26 6.94 -1.85
N GLY A 219 -7.25 5.63 -2.05
CA GLY A 219 -8.34 4.76 -1.65
C GLY A 219 -7.88 3.35 -1.31
N HIS A 220 -8.77 2.63 -0.63
CA HIS A 220 -8.64 1.21 -0.37
C HIS A 220 -9.80 0.48 -1.05
N VAL A 221 -9.49 -0.54 -1.82
CA VAL A 221 -10.49 -1.47 -2.35
C VAL A 221 -10.37 -2.75 -1.53
N ASP A 222 -11.36 -2.91 -0.67
CA ASP A 222 -11.64 -4.17 0.00
C ASP A 222 -12.10 -5.19 -1.03
N ASP A 223 -11.29 -6.23 -1.26
CA ASP A 223 -11.66 -7.36 -2.12
C ASP A 223 -12.58 -8.32 -1.34
N PHE A 224 -13.68 -7.79 -0.78
CA PHE A 224 -14.74 -8.57 -0.14
C PHE A 224 -15.89 -8.75 -1.12
N GLY A 225 -15.76 -9.73 -2.00
CA GLY A 225 -16.84 -10.18 -2.88
C GLY A 225 -16.53 -11.53 -3.48
N PHE A 226 -17.55 -12.37 -3.64
CA PHE A 226 -17.42 -13.54 -4.51
C PHE A 226 -17.06 -13.01 -5.90
N GLY A 227 -15.86 -13.34 -6.40
CA GLY A 227 -15.32 -12.78 -7.64
C GLY A 227 -16.31 -12.91 -8.80
N SER A 228 -16.24 -12.01 -9.80
CA SER A 228 -17.17 -11.99 -10.94
C SER A 228 -17.31 -13.35 -11.63
N ALA A 229 -16.24 -14.15 -11.66
CA ALA A 229 -16.23 -15.52 -12.16
C ALA A 229 -17.14 -16.49 -11.37
N PHE A 230 -17.27 -16.31 -10.06
CA PHE A 230 -18.19 -17.08 -9.23
C PHE A 230 -19.65 -16.73 -9.55
N VAL A 231 -19.95 -15.44 -9.71
CA VAL A 231 -21.30 -14.97 -10.10
C VAL A 231 -21.69 -15.50 -11.47
N VAL A 232 -20.76 -15.46 -12.44
CA VAL A 232 -20.96 -16.07 -13.75
C VAL A 232 -21.18 -17.59 -13.61
N GLY A 233 -20.42 -18.26 -12.75
CA GLY A 233 -20.60 -19.67 -12.42
C GLY A 233 -21.98 -20.00 -11.86
N LEU A 234 -22.54 -19.17 -10.99
CA LEU A 234 -23.91 -19.32 -10.50
C LEU A 234 -24.93 -19.20 -11.64
N GLY A 235 -24.73 -18.25 -12.57
CA GLY A 235 -25.58 -18.12 -13.76
C GLY A 235 -25.57 -19.38 -14.63
N VAL A 236 -24.38 -19.95 -14.88
CA VAL A 236 -24.21 -21.19 -15.66
C VAL A 236 -24.85 -22.37 -14.94
N ALA A 237 -24.68 -22.50 -13.62
CA ALA A 237 -25.36 -23.54 -12.84
C ALA A 237 -26.89 -23.41 -12.90
N GLY A 238 -27.42 -22.18 -12.87
CA GLY A 238 -28.84 -21.91 -13.04
C GLY A 238 -29.38 -22.39 -14.39
N VAL A 239 -28.66 -22.11 -15.48
CA VAL A 239 -28.98 -22.66 -16.81
C VAL A 239 -28.92 -24.19 -16.79
N GLY A 240 -27.92 -24.77 -16.13
CA GLY A 240 -27.78 -26.22 -15.98
C GLY A 240 -28.98 -26.87 -15.29
N ALA A 241 -29.46 -26.27 -14.20
CA ALA A 241 -30.66 -26.73 -13.49
C ALA A 241 -31.91 -26.70 -14.38
N VAL A 242 -32.09 -25.63 -15.17
CA VAL A 242 -33.21 -25.52 -16.12
C VAL A 242 -33.13 -26.62 -17.18
N LEU A 243 -31.95 -26.88 -17.74
CA LEU A 243 -31.76 -27.92 -18.76
C LEU A 243 -32.06 -29.33 -18.22
N ILE A 244 -31.69 -29.61 -16.96
CA ILE A 244 -32.03 -30.87 -16.29
C ILE A 244 -33.55 -31.00 -16.11
N LEU A 245 -34.22 -29.93 -15.67
CA LEU A 245 -35.67 -29.94 -15.46
C LEU A 245 -36.42 -30.13 -16.79
N VAL A 246 -36.07 -29.37 -17.83
CA VAL A 246 -36.66 -29.49 -19.16
C VAL A 246 -36.39 -30.87 -19.76
N GLY A 247 -35.15 -31.36 -19.66
CA GLY A 247 -34.76 -32.70 -20.09
C GLY A 247 -35.57 -33.78 -19.36
N GLY A 248 -35.74 -33.66 -18.04
CA GLY A 248 -36.55 -34.59 -17.24
C GLY A 248 -38.02 -34.61 -17.65
N VAL A 249 -38.64 -33.43 -17.84
CA VAL A 249 -40.02 -33.31 -18.32
C VAL A 249 -40.17 -33.92 -19.72
N MET A 250 -39.26 -33.60 -20.65
CA MET A 250 -39.28 -34.15 -22.01
C MET A 250 -39.10 -35.66 -22.02
N TYR A 251 -38.22 -36.19 -21.18
CA TYR A 251 -38.01 -37.64 -21.03
C TYR A 251 -39.26 -38.33 -20.49
N ALA A 252 -39.90 -37.76 -19.46
CA ALA A 252 -41.15 -38.29 -18.91
C ALA A 252 -42.28 -38.28 -19.94
N VAL A 253 -42.44 -37.20 -20.71
CA VAL A 253 -43.44 -37.11 -21.79
C VAL A 253 -43.16 -38.14 -22.89
N ALA A 254 -41.89 -38.35 -23.26
CA ALA A 254 -41.50 -39.38 -24.24
C ALA A 254 -41.69 -40.81 -23.71
N TRP A 255 -41.64 -40.99 -22.39
CA TRP A 255 -41.92 -42.27 -21.74
C TRP A 255 -43.41 -42.58 -21.73
N TRP A 256 -44.26 -41.58 -21.46
CA TRP A 256 -45.71 -41.73 -21.41
C TRP A 256 -46.40 -41.88 -22.78
N ARG A 257 -45.72 -41.48 -23.87
CA ARG A 257 -46.25 -41.53 -25.24
C ARG A 257 -45.81 -42.75 -26.05
N GLU A 258 -44.89 -43.55 -25.52
CA GLU A 258 -44.55 -44.88 -26.03
C GLU A 258 -45.28 -45.95 -25.21
#